data_AF-A0A358XM84-F1
#
_entry.id   AF-A0A358XM84-F1
#
_cell.length_a   1.000
_cell.length_b   1.000
_cell.length_c   1.000
_cell.angle_alpha   90.00
_cell.angle_beta   90.00
_cell.angle_gamma   90.00
#
_symmetry.space_group_name_H-M   'P 1'
#
loop_
_entity.id
_entity.type
_entity.pdbx_description
1 polymer ?
#
loop_
_entity_poly.entity_id
_entity_poly.type
_entity_poly.pdbx_seq_one_letter_code
_entity_poly.pdbx_strand_id
1 'polypeptide(L)'
;SDNFIAYSTWKWLDLQRKNSGNPVFVYIFGKPRPPMQPAYRDAQTGLAGGISKKSTQENKEKSPQPLPGAFHASDIEYLLGNLQSNDVFAWTEDDYNVSKLGQQYFVNFIKTGDPNGKGLPAWPKTTAKDQRMNIVG
;
A
#
# COMPACT_ATOMS: atom_id res chain seq x y z
N SER A 1 3.50 9.60 -9.59
CA SER A 1 2.48 9.39 -8.54
C SER A 1 2.00 10.72 -7.96
N ASP A 2 2.93 11.67 -7.81
CA ASP A 2 2.81 12.87 -6.98
C ASP A 2 1.54 13.70 -7.22
N ASN A 3 1.19 14.01 -8.48
CA ASN A 3 0.03 14.84 -8.79
C ASN A 3 -1.31 14.08 -8.86
N PHE A 4 -1.29 12.74 -8.92
CA PHE A 4 -2.52 11.95 -9.05
C PHE A 4 -3.11 11.55 -7.70
N ILE A 5 -2.27 11.03 -6.79
CA ILE A 5 -2.72 10.54 -5.48
C ILE A 5 -1.96 11.19 -4.32
N ALA A 6 -0.64 11.34 -4.42
CA ALA A 6 0.16 11.68 -3.24
C ALA A 6 -0.12 13.10 -2.73
N TYR A 7 -0.12 14.11 -3.61
CA TYR A 7 -0.32 15.51 -3.23
C TYR A 7 -1.74 15.77 -2.71
N SER A 8 -2.76 15.26 -3.39
CA SER A 8 -4.16 15.43 -2.99
C SER A 8 -4.42 14.75 -1.64
N THR A 9 -3.90 13.53 -1.45
CA THR A 9 -3.97 12.81 -0.16
C THR A 9 -3.25 13.59 0.94
N TRP A 10 -2.00 14.01 0.71
CA TRP A 10 -1.26 14.81 1.69
C TRP A 10 -2.00 16.08 2.06
N LYS A 11 -2.54 16.81 1.07
CA LYS A 11 -3.25 18.07 1.30
C LYS A 11 -4.52 17.85 2.12
N TRP A 12 -5.27 16.79 1.83
CA TRP A 12 -6.46 16.44 2.59
C TRP A 12 -6.13 16.08 4.04
N LEU A 13 -5.10 15.25 4.26
CA LEU A 13 -4.62 14.91 5.61
C LEU A 13 -4.14 16.16 6.37
N ASP A 14 -3.47 17.09 5.68
CA ASP A 14 -2.98 18.35 6.27
C ASP A 14 -4.14 19.27 6.67
N LEU A 15 -5.20 19.32 5.86
CA LEU A 15 -6.42 20.03 6.21
C LEU A 15 -7.14 19.36 7.39
N GLN A 16 -7.25 18.03 7.40
CA GLN A 16 -7.91 17.29 8.49
C GLN A 16 -7.21 17.51 9.83
N ARG A 17 -5.88 17.34 9.90
CA ARG A 17 -5.14 17.49 11.16
C ARG A 17 -5.16 18.93 11.71
N LYS A 18 -5.35 19.95 10.84
CA LYS A 18 -5.36 21.38 11.21
C LYS A 18 -6.74 21.90 11.57
N ASN A 19 -7.79 21.31 11.00
CA ASN A 19 -9.16 21.82 11.13
C ASN A 19 -10.09 20.86 11.90
N SER A 20 -9.62 19.67 12.26
CA SER A 20 -10.32 18.77 13.18
C SER A 20 -9.63 18.75 14.55
N GLY A 21 -10.39 18.39 15.60
CA GLY A 21 -9.81 18.11 16.92
C GLY A 21 -9.16 16.72 17.03
N ASN A 22 -9.16 15.93 15.95
CA ASN A 22 -8.72 14.54 15.95
C ASN A 22 -7.33 14.38 15.34
N PRO A 23 -6.50 13.46 15.86
CA PRO A 23 -5.22 13.12 15.23
C PRO A 23 -5.43 12.39 13.90
N VAL A 24 -4.45 12.52 13.01
CA VAL A 24 -4.39 11.83 11.72
C VAL A 24 -3.23 10.83 11.75
N PHE A 25 -3.48 9.59 11.32
CA PHE A 25 -2.46 8.56 11.17
C PHE A 25 -2.14 8.37 9.69
N VAL A 26 -0.86 8.49 9.32
CA VAL A 26 -0.42 8.48 7.92
C VAL A 26 0.49 7.30 7.68
N TYR A 27 0.27 6.57 6.59
CA TYR A 27 1.17 5.51 6.13
C TYR A 27 1.59 5.72 4.68
N ILE A 28 2.75 5.16 4.33
CA ILE A 28 3.18 4.89 2.96
C ILE A 28 3.36 3.39 2.84
N PHE A 29 2.61 2.75 1.94
CA PHE A 29 2.80 1.33 1.67
C PHE A 29 3.94 1.15 0.65
N GLY A 30 5.05 0.56 1.08
CA GLY A 30 6.26 0.42 0.27
C GLY A 30 6.57 -1.01 -0.21
N LYS A 31 5.83 -2.02 0.26
CA LYS A 31 6.14 -3.43 0.01
C LYS A 31 5.85 -3.80 -1.46
N PRO A 32 6.86 -4.13 -2.28
CA PRO A 32 6.61 -4.63 -3.63
C PRO A 32 5.94 -6.01 -3.57
N ARG A 33 5.04 -6.29 -4.52
CA ARG A 33 4.53 -7.66 -4.71
C ARG A 33 5.70 -8.59 -5.09
N PRO A 34 5.67 -9.85 -4.65
CA PRO A 34 6.64 -10.84 -5.13
C PRO A 34 6.40 -11.14 -6.63
N PRO A 35 7.35 -11.82 -7.29
CA PRO A 35 7.17 -12.25 -8.68
C PRO A 35 5.89 -13.08 -8.87
N MET A 36 5.35 -13.06 -10.09
CA MET A 36 4.27 -13.97 -10.48
C MET A 36 4.75 -15.42 -10.44
N GLN A 37 3.84 -16.35 -10.14
CA GLN A 37 4.13 -17.78 -10.23
C GLN A 37 4.44 -18.18 -11.69
N PRO A 38 5.21 -19.25 -11.91
CA PRO A 38 5.58 -19.70 -13.26
C PRO A 38 4.40 -19.95 -14.21
N ALA A 39 3.24 -20.35 -13.68
CA ALA A 39 2.01 -20.55 -14.44
C ALA A 39 1.49 -19.27 -15.13
N TYR A 40 1.90 -18.09 -14.66
CA TYR A 40 1.47 -16.77 -15.14
C TYR A 40 2.56 -16.02 -15.90
N ARG A 41 3.64 -16.69 -16.34
CA ARG A 41 4.81 -16.08 -17.03
C ARG A 41 4.50 -15.29 -18.31
N ASP A 42 3.41 -15.65 -18.99
CA ASP A 42 2.94 -15.02 -20.23
C ASP A 42 1.95 -13.87 -19.97
N ALA A 43 1.73 -13.56 -18.70
CA ALA A 43 0.89 -12.46 -18.27
C ALA A 43 1.73 -11.19 -17.97
N GLN A 44 1.07 -10.04 -17.99
CA GLN A 44 1.60 -8.76 -17.59
C GLN A 44 0.66 -8.08 -16.59
N THR A 45 1.21 -7.44 -15.57
CA THR A 45 0.44 -6.57 -14.68
C THR A 45 -0.04 -5.33 -15.43
N GLY A 46 -1.34 -5.10 -15.44
CA GLY A 46 -1.99 -3.87 -15.85
C GLY A 46 -2.19 -2.89 -14.70
N LEU A 47 -2.95 -1.83 -14.96
CA LEU A 47 -3.31 -0.82 -13.96
C LEU A 47 -4.16 -1.43 -12.84
N ALA A 48 -3.98 -0.93 -11.62
CA ALA A 48 -4.77 -1.30 -10.44
C ALA A 48 -4.86 -2.81 -10.15
N GLY A 49 -3.84 -3.60 -10.50
CA GLY A 49 -3.82 -5.05 -10.26
C GLY A 49 -4.49 -5.90 -11.34
N GLY A 50 -4.93 -5.32 -12.46
CA GLY A 50 -5.38 -6.08 -13.62
C GLY A 50 -4.27 -6.95 -14.20
N ILE A 51 -4.61 -8.02 -14.91
CA ILE A 51 -3.65 -8.91 -15.57
C ILE A 51 -4.11 -9.14 -17.00
N SER A 52 -3.21 -8.94 -17.96
CA SER A 52 -3.47 -9.19 -19.39
C SER A 52 -2.46 -10.19 -19.96
N LYS A 53 -2.84 -10.89 -21.04
CA LYS A 53 -1.88 -11.69 -21.82
C LYS A 53 -0.89 -10.74 -22.50
N LYS A 54 0.39 -11.09 -22.50
CA LYS A 54 1.39 -10.39 -23.33
C LYS A 54 0.94 -10.47 -24.80
N SER A 55 0.71 -9.32 -25.43
CA SER A 55 0.44 -9.28 -26.87
C SER A 55 1.73 -9.50 -27.65
N THR A 56 1.64 -10.20 -28.77
CA THR A 56 2.78 -10.51 -29.67
C THR A 56 3.18 -9.32 -30.55
N GLN A 57 2.45 -8.19 -30.47
CA GLN A 57 2.77 -6.97 -31.21
C GLN A 57 3.63 -6.04 -30.35
N GLU A 58 4.95 -6.25 -30.47
CA GLU A 58 5.97 -5.32 -30.00
C GLU A 58 5.96 -4.04 -30.83
N ASN A 59 5.09 -3.07 -30.51
CA ASN A 59 5.51 -1.68 -30.64
C ASN A 59 6.29 -1.33 -29.37
N LYS A 60 7.58 -1.70 -29.37
CA LYS A 60 8.58 -1.33 -28.36
C LYS A 60 8.87 0.17 -28.44
N GLU A 61 7.91 1.01 -28.11
CA GLU A 61 8.29 2.18 -27.32
C GLU A 61 8.76 1.61 -25.99
N LYS A 62 10.07 1.70 -25.73
CA LYS A 62 10.72 1.23 -24.51
C LYS A 62 10.07 1.93 -23.32
N SER A 63 8.97 1.36 -22.83
CA SER A 63 8.39 1.75 -21.56
C SER A 63 9.52 1.60 -20.54
N PRO A 64 9.85 2.65 -19.79
CA PRO A 64 10.91 2.59 -18.80
C PRO A 64 10.64 1.42 -17.84
N GLN A 65 11.70 0.78 -17.37
CA GLN A 65 11.58 -0.29 -16.41
C GLN A 65 10.73 0.19 -15.23
N PRO A 66 9.78 -0.64 -14.73
CA PRO A 66 8.98 -0.26 -13.57
C PRO A 66 9.90 0.15 -12.43
N LEU A 67 9.64 1.32 -11.84
CA LEU A 67 10.35 1.74 -10.64
C LEU A 67 10.08 0.70 -9.53
N PRO A 68 11.11 0.31 -8.76
CA PRO A 68 10.92 -0.60 -7.64
C PRO A 68 10.00 0.04 -6.59
N GLY A 69 9.11 -0.77 -6.01
CA GLY A 69 8.19 -0.36 -4.95
C GLY A 69 6.80 -0.95 -5.10
N ALA A 70 5.88 -0.45 -4.27
CA ALA A 70 4.48 -0.84 -4.32
C ALA A 70 3.77 -0.23 -5.54
N PHE A 71 2.99 -1.05 -6.25
CA PHE A 71 2.11 -0.57 -7.30
C PHE A 71 0.81 0.00 -6.71
N HIS A 72 0.14 0.87 -7.47
CA HIS A 72 -1.20 1.33 -7.09
C HIS A 72 -2.13 0.13 -6.84
N ALA A 73 -2.93 0.23 -5.77
CA ALA A 73 -3.85 -0.79 -5.27
C ALA A 73 -3.20 -2.08 -4.73
N SER A 74 -1.87 -2.18 -4.69
CA SER A 74 -1.21 -3.39 -4.16
C SER A 74 -1.39 -3.58 -2.66
N ASP A 75 -1.57 -2.50 -1.90
CA ASP A 75 -1.81 -2.54 -0.46
C ASP A 75 -3.13 -3.23 -0.08
N ILE A 76 -4.16 -3.17 -0.94
CA ILE A 76 -5.49 -3.73 -0.66
C ILE A 76 -5.41 -5.22 -0.31
N GLU A 77 -4.63 -6.01 -1.06
CA GLU A 77 -4.53 -7.45 -0.85
C GLU A 77 -3.86 -7.79 0.49
N TYR A 78 -2.89 -6.97 0.91
CA TYR A 78 -2.21 -7.10 2.20
C TYR A 78 -3.13 -6.67 3.33
N LEU A 79 -3.74 -5.48 3.23
CA LEU A 79 -4.50 -4.86 4.31
C LEU A 79 -5.87 -5.53 4.54
N LEU A 80 -6.41 -6.21 3.53
CA LEU A 80 -7.64 -7.01 3.65
C LEU A 80 -7.38 -8.51 3.87
N GLY A 81 -6.12 -8.95 3.94
CA GLY A 81 -5.78 -10.34 4.24
C GLY A 81 -6.07 -11.34 3.12
N ASN A 82 -6.06 -10.88 1.87
CA ASN A 82 -6.48 -11.67 0.71
C ASN A 82 -5.34 -12.41 -0.01
N LEU A 83 -4.09 -12.34 0.50
CA LEU A 83 -2.92 -12.92 -0.17
C LEU A 83 -3.12 -14.38 -0.58
N GLN A 84 -3.62 -15.22 0.33
CA GLN A 84 -3.84 -16.65 0.07
C GLN A 84 -4.86 -16.92 -1.07
N SER A 85 -5.78 -15.99 -1.32
CA SER A 85 -6.80 -16.13 -2.36
C SER A 85 -6.32 -15.68 -3.74
N ASN A 86 -5.15 -15.04 -3.82
CA ASN A 86 -4.53 -14.65 -5.08
C ASN A 86 -3.37 -15.60 -5.42
N ASP A 87 -3.57 -16.49 -6.39
CA ASP A 87 -2.59 -17.47 -6.83
C ASP A 87 -1.63 -16.94 -7.91
N VAL A 88 -1.81 -15.69 -8.36
CA VAL A 88 -0.97 -15.08 -9.40
C VAL A 88 0.45 -14.86 -8.89
N PHE A 89 0.60 -14.45 -7.63
CA PHE A 89 1.88 -14.06 -7.06
C PHE A 89 2.46 -15.16 -6.15
N ALA A 90 3.78 -15.25 -6.11
CA ALA A 90 4.51 -16.17 -5.25
C ALA A 90 4.67 -15.57 -3.84
N TRP A 91 3.57 -15.44 -3.10
CA TRP A 91 3.56 -14.86 -1.75
C TRP A 91 4.56 -15.54 -0.81
N THR A 92 5.36 -14.72 -0.14
CA THR A 92 6.40 -15.12 0.80
C THR A 92 5.93 -14.98 2.25
N GLU A 93 6.63 -15.61 3.19
CA GLU A 93 6.38 -15.44 4.63
C GLU A 93 6.44 -13.97 5.06
N ASP A 94 7.36 -13.19 4.49
CA ASP A 94 7.47 -11.75 4.75
C ASP A 94 6.21 -10.99 4.28
N ASP A 95 5.61 -11.38 3.15
CA ASP A 95 4.35 -10.78 2.68
C ASP A 95 3.20 -11.04 3.66
N TYR A 96 3.12 -12.26 4.20
CA TYR A 96 2.14 -12.60 5.23
C TYR A 96 2.39 -11.85 6.54
N ASN A 97 3.65 -11.62 6.92
CA ASN A 97 3.99 -10.81 8.10
C ASN A 97 3.58 -9.34 7.92
N VAL A 98 3.84 -8.76 6.75
CA VAL A 98 3.38 -7.40 6.40
C VAL A 98 1.85 -7.31 6.41
N SER A 99 1.17 -8.29 5.81
CA SER A 99 -0.31 -8.35 5.81
C SER A 99 -0.87 -8.44 7.23
N LYS A 100 -0.31 -9.30 8.08
CA LYS A 100 -0.72 -9.43 9.48
C LYS A 100 -0.53 -8.13 10.26
N LEU A 101 0.62 -7.47 10.08
CA LEU A 101 0.90 -6.18 10.73
C LEU A 101 -0.10 -5.10 10.30
N GLY A 102 -0.35 -4.97 9.00
CA GLY A 102 -1.32 -4.00 8.47
C GLY A 102 -2.74 -4.24 8.97
N GLN A 103 -3.19 -5.49 8.97
CA GLN A 103 -4.50 -5.88 9.50
C GLN A 103 -4.63 -5.56 10.99
N GLN A 104 -3.59 -5.78 11.80
CA GLN A 104 -3.61 -5.45 13.22
C GLN A 104 -3.80 -3.95 13.46
N TYR A 105 -3.09 -3.09 12.71
CA TYR A 105 -3.31 -1.65 12.79
C TYR A 105 -4.74 -1.25 12.40
N PHE A 106 -5.28 -1.82 11.30
CA PHE A 106 -6.63 -1.51 10.84
C PHE A 106 -7.69 -1.94 11.84
N VAL A 107 -7.60 -3.17 12.36
CA VAL A 107 -8.53 -3.68 13.38
C VAL A 107 -8.49 -2.83 14.64
N ASN A 108 -7.32 -2.41 15.10
CA ASN A 108 -7.19 -1.54 16.26
C ASN A 108 -7.86 -0.17 15.99
N PHE A 109 -7.53 0.47 14.87
CA PHE A 109 -8.10 1.76 14.51
C PHE A 109 -9.63 1.72 14.40
N ILE A 110 -10.18 0.68 13.76
CA ILE A 110 -11.64 0.48 13.65
C ILE A 110 -12.30 0.37 15.03
N LYS A 111 -11.65 -0.31 15.98
CA LYS A 111 -12.20 -0.54 17.32
C LYS A 111 -12.06 0.67 18.25
N THR A 112 -10.98 1.43 18.14
CA THR A 112 -10.58 2.39 19.18
C THR A 112 -10.29 3.80 18.67
N GLY A 113 -10.14 3.99 17.36
CA GLY A 113 -9.62 5.23 16.76
C GLY A 113 -8.10 5.40 16.90
N ASP A 114 -7.37 4.42 17.44
CA ASP A 114 -5.91 4.41 17.56
C ASP A 114 -5.36 3.08 17.00
N PRO A 115 -4.52 3.09 15.94
CA PRO A 115 -3.99 1.86 15.36
C PRO A 115 -3.01 1.15 16.29
N ASN A 116 -2.46 1.83 17.29
CA ASN A 116 -1.45 1.26 18.19
C ASN A 116 -2.03 0.12 19.06
N GLY A 117 -1.18 -0.84 19.39
CA GLY A 117 -1.54 -2.00 20.21
C GLY A 117 -0.32 -2.72 20.76
N LYS A 118 -0.54 -3.64 21.70
CA LYS A 118 0.55 -4.41 22.32
C LYS A 118 1.32 -5.21 21.26
N GLY A 119 2.64 -5.06 21.23
CA GLY A 119 3.52 -5.79 20.31
C GLY A 119 3.59 -5.22 18.89
N LEU A 120 2.93 -4.09 18.63
CA LEU A 120 3.06 -3.36 17.37
C LEU A 120 4.16 -2.30 17.47
N PRO A 121 4.91 -2.04 16.38
CA PRO A 121 5.67 -0.80 16.25
C PRO A 121 4.76 0.41 16.47
N ALA A 122 5.33 1.48 17.00
CA ALA A 122 4.56 2.69 17.24
C ALA A 122 4.19 3.34 15.90
N TRP A 123 2.89 3.58 15.70
CA TRP A 123 2.38 4.44 14.63
C TRP A 123 2.13 5.84 15.21
N PRO A 124 3.01 6.81 14.92
CA PRO A 124 2.91 8.14 15.51
C PRO A 124 1.69 8.89 14.99
N LYS A 125 1.01 9.60 15.89
CA LYS A 125 -0.08 10.53 15.57
C LYS A 125 0.48 11.75 14.86
N THR A 126 -0.22 12.26 13.87
CA THR A 126 -0.01 13.61 13.35
C THR A 126 -1.11 14.54 13.85
N THR A 127 -0.73 15.68 14.41
CA THR A 127 -1.62 16.70 14.97
C THR A 127 -1.38 18.06 14.30
N ALA A 128 -2.19 19.07 14.64
CA ALA A 128 -1.99 20.44 14.19
C ALA A 128 -0.65 21.05 14.64
N LYS A 129 -0.04 20.53 15.73
CA LYS A 129 1.20 21.07 16.31
C LYS A 129 2.45 20.59 15.56
N ASP A 130 2.34 19.51 14.81
CA ASP A 130 3.48 18.92 14.10
C ASP A 130 3.85 19.76 12.88
N GLN A 131 5.15 19.98 12.63
CA GLN A 131 5.60 20.71 11.44
C GLN A 131 5.47 19.87 10.15
N ARG A 132 5.51 18.54 10.28
CA ARG A 132 5.42 17.58 9.17
C ARG A 132 4.46 16.45 9.55
N MET A 133 4.05 15.67 8.55
CA MET A 133 3.31 14.43 8.80
C MET A 133 4.22 13.43 9.51
N ASN A 134 3.71 12.81 10.56
CA ASN A 134 4.35 11.66 11.19
C ASN A 134 3.86 10.41 10.43
N ILE A 135 4.75 9.82 9.63
CA ILE A 135 4.42 8.78 8.65
C ILE A 135 5.04 7.45 9.10
N VAL A 136 4.28 6.36 9.01
CA VAL A 136 4.81 4.99 9.09
C VAL A 136 5.01 4.43 7.67
N GLY A 137 6.06 3.65 7.44
CA GLY A 137 6.37 3.06 6.14
C GLY A 137 7.34 1.90 6.26
#